data_AF-A0A929KZV1-F1
#
_entry.id   AF-A0A929KZV1-F1
#
_cell.length_a   1.000
_cell.length_b   1.000
_cell.length_c   1.000
_cell.angle_alpha   90.00
_cell.angle_beta   90.00
_cell.angle_gamma   90.00
#
_symmetry.space_group_name_H-M   'P 1'
#
loop_
_entity.id
_entity.type
_entity.pdbx_description
1 polymer ?
#
loop_
_entity_poly.entity_id
_entity_poly.type
_entity_poly.pdbx_seq_one_letter_code
_entity_poly.pdbx_strand_id
1 'polypeptide(L)'
;MNRTFVSKQIKLEILTVCDAPISQPDNLIDSIQLSLLGYDEYEGWCRQLETRLQQIAVQYHTGKQILQGDITANITVDQCINMVV
;
A
#
# COMPACT_ATOMS: atom_id res chain seq x y z
N MET A 1 -11.42 11.21 -10.09
CA MET A 1 -10.64 9.98 -9.82
C MET A 1 -11.51 9.01 -9.03
N ASN A 2 -11.53 7.72 -9.36
CA ASN A 2 -12.37 6.75 -8.64
C ASN A 2 -11.60 6.20 -7.42
N ARG A 3 -11.89 6.73 -6.22
CA ARG A 3 -11.26 6.35 -4.95
C ARG A 3 -11.34 4.84 -4.70
N THR A 4 -12.45 4.20 -5.05
CA THR A 4 -12.64 2.75 -4.89
C THR A 4 -11.65 1.95 -5.74
N PHE A 5 -11.39 2.40 -6.97
CA PHE A 5 -10.46 1.72 -7.88
C PHE A 5 -9.01 1.85 -7.40
N VAL A 6 -8.59 3.06 -7.01
CA VAL A 6 -7.24 3.31 -6.47
C VAL A 6 -7.03 2.54 -5.17
N SER A 7 -8.03 2.51 -4.29
CA SER A 7 -7.97 1.74 -3.03
C SER A 7 -7.75 0.25 -3.29
N LYS A 8 -8.49 -0.33 -4.25
CA LYS A 8 -8.33 -1.74 -4.62
C LYS A 8 -6.95 -2.05 -5.19
N GLN A 9 -6.40 -1.17 -6.02
CA GLN A 9 -5.04 -1.33 -6.56
C GLN A 9 -3.98 -1.26 -5.45
N ILE A 10 -4.12 -0.33 -4.51
CA ILE A 10 -3.21 -0.21 -3.36
C ILE A 10 -3.23 -1.49 -2.52
N LYS A 11 -4.41 -2.03 -2.22
CA LYS A 11 -4.54 -3.31 -1.50
C LYS A 11 -3.89 -4.46 -2.25
N LEU A 12 -4.00 -4.50 -3.58
CA LEU A 12 -3.37 -5.51 -4.41
C LEU A 12 -1.83 -5.40 -4.37
N GLU A 13 -1.28 -4.19 -4.45
CA GLU A 13 0.17 -3.99 -4.32
C GLU A 13 0.68 -4.38 -2.92
N ILE A 14 -0.06 -4.06 -1.86
CA ILE A 14 0.29 -4.47 -0.50
C ILE A 14 0.44 -5.99 -0.40
N LEU A 15 -0.54 -6.74 -0.91
CA LEU A 15 -0.51 -8.21 -0.92
C LEU A 15 0.59 -8.76 -1.84
N THR A 16 0.81 -8.11 -2.98
CA THR A 16 1.83 -8.52 -3.96
C THR A 16 3.24 -8.38 -3.39
N VAL A 17 3.50 -7.32 -2.62
CA VAL A 17 4.83 -7.07 -2.04
C VAL A 17 5.17 -8.04 -0.91
N CYS A 18 4.20 -8.46 -0.10
CA CYS A 18 4.43 -9.44 0.97
C CYS A 18 4.17 -10.89 0.54
N ASP A 19 4.13 -11.17 -0.77
CA ASP A 19 3.87 -12.50 -1.35
C ASP A 19 2.60 -13.19 -0.78
N ALA A 20 1.64 -12.40 -0.29
CA ALA A 20 0.40 -12.91 0.25
C ALA A 20 -0.54 -13.39 -0.88
N PRO A 21 -1.34 -14.44 -0.65
CA PRO A 21 -2.29 -14.92 -1.65
C PRO A 21 -3.25 -13.80 -2.07
N ILE A 22 -3.22 -13.44 -3.35
CA ILE A 22 -3.99 -12.33 -3.96
C ILE A 22 -5.45 -12.76 -4.20
N SER A 23 -6.03 -13.53 -3.29
CA SER A 23 -7.31 -14.18 -3.56
C SER A 23 -8.47 -13.18 -3.60
N GLN A 24 -8.46 -12.12 -2.79
CA GLN A 24 -9.44 -11.01 -2.87
C GLN A 24 -8.84 -9.75 -2.19
N PRO A 25 -8.32 -8.75 -2.92
CA PRO A 25 -7.75 -7.54 -2.30
C PRO A 25 -8.80 -6.75 -1.51
N ASP A 26 -10.09 -6.87 -1.86
CA ASP A 26 -11.19 -6.24 -1.14
C ASP A 26 -11.38 -6.80 0.29
N ASN A 27 -10.89 -8.01 0.58
CA ASN A 27 -10.93 -8.61 1.92
C ASN A 27 -9.81 -8.12 2.84
N LEU A 28 -8.82 -7.40 2.30
CA LEU A 28 -7.80 -6.78 3.13
C LEU A 28 -8.44 -5.65 3.93
N ILE A 29 -8.49 -5.83 5.25
CA ILE A 29 -9.15 -4.92 6.18
C ILE A 29 -8.34 -3.62 6.25
N ASP A 30 -9.02 -2.48 6.08
CA ASP A 30 -8.39 -1.16 6.04
C ASP A 30 -7.62 -0.81 7.33
N SER A 31 -8.08 -1.30 8.47
CA SER A 31 -7.44 -1.06 9.77
C SER A 31 -6.27 -2.01 10.11
N ILE A 32 -5.95 -2.99 9.26
CA ILE A 32 -4.81 -3.88 9.48
C ILE A 32 -3.51 -3.08 9.36
N GLN A 33 -2.61 -3.29 10.32
CA GLN A 33 -1.23 -2.79 10.24
C GLN A 33 -0.40 -3.68 9.32
N LEU A 34 0.54 -3.08 8.59
CA LEU A 34 1.42 -3.83 7.69
C LEU A 34 2.30 -4.86 8.42
N SER A 35 2.65 -4.63 9.69
CA SER A 35 3.35 -5.61 10.55
C SER A 35 2.60 -6.94 10.67
N LEU A 36 1.26 -6.91 10.72
CA LEU A 36 0.45 -8.14 10.73
C LEU A 36 0.49 -8.90 9.39
N LEU A 37 1.05 -8.29 8.36
CA LEU A 37 1.31 -8.88 7.04
C LEU A 37 2.80 -9.22 6.84
N GLY A 38 3.64 -9.08 7.90
CA GLY A 38 5.07 -9.41 7.88
C GLY A 38 6.01 -8.29 7.37
N TYR A 39 5.52 -7.05 7.21
CA TYR A 39 6.36 -5.93 6.72
C TYR A 39 7.47 -5.49 7.67
N ASP A 40 7.43 -5.93 8.93
CA ASP A 40 8.50 -5.75 9.91
C ASP A 40 9.60 -6.82 9.79
N GLU A 41 9.30 -7.97 9.19
CA GLU A 41 10.25 -9.07 9.01
C GLU A 41 11.22 -8.82 7.85
N TYR A 42 10.82 -8.00 6.87
CA TYR A 42 11.59 -7.72 5.66
C TYR A 42 11.74 -6.21 5.42
N GLU A 43 12.92 -5.68 5.73
CA GLU A 43 13.25 -4.25 5.62
C GLU A 43 12.99 -3.66 4.21
N GLY A 44 13.07 -4.50 3.17
CA GLY A 44 12.84 -4.11 1.78
C GLY A 44 11.37 -3.92 1.38
N TRP A 45 10.41 -4.54 2.08
CA TRP A 45 9.00 -4.52 1.67
C TRP A 45 8.39 -3.12 1.78
N CYS A 46 8.70 -2.39 2.85
CA CYS A 46 8.25 -1.00 2.99
C CYS A 46 8.77 -0.14 1.82
N ARG A 47 10.05 -0.28 1.45
CA ARG A 47 10.68 0.49 0.36
C ARG A 47 10.10 0.15 -1.01
N GLN A 48 9.82 -1.13 -1.23
CA GLN A 48 9.18 -1.59 -2.44
C GLN A 48 7.74 -1.07 -2.52
N LEU A 49 7.00 -1.12 -1.42
CA LEU A 49 5.64 -0.59 -1.36
C LEU A 49 5.61 0.92 -1.62
N GLU A 50 6.51 1.71 -1.04
CA GLU A 50 6.63 3.15 -1.34
C GLU A 50 6.80 3.42 -2.83
N THR A 51 7.68 2.65 -3.48
CA THR A 51 7.92 2.75 -4.93
C THR A 51 6.65 2.45 -5.72
N ARG A 52 5.90 1.40 -5.33
CA ARG A 52 4.64 1.03 -5.97
C ARG A 52 3.56 2.08 -5.75
N LEU A 53 3.41 2.60 -4.53
CA LEU A 53 2.43 3.66 -4.24
C LEU A 53 2.75 4.94 -4.99
N GLN A 54 4.04 5.32 -5.10
CA GLN A 54 4.48 6.47 -5.89
C GLN A 54 4.14 6.29 -7.38
N GLN A 55 4.32 5.08 -7.93
CA GLN A 55 3.92 4.78 -9.32
C GLN A 55 2.42 4.93 -9.52
N ILE A 56 1.59 4.46 -8.58
CA ILE A 56 0.13 4.65 -8.60
C ILE A 56 -0.21 6.15 -8.54
N ALA A 57 0.38 6.88 -7.59
CA ALA A 57 0.13 8.31 -7.41
C ALA A 57 0.39 9.12 -8.70
N VAL A 58 1.47 8.78 -9.43
CA VAL A 58 1.81 9.35 -10.74
C VAL A 58 0.82 8.92 -11.81
N GLN A 59 0.54 7.61 -11.92
CA GLN A 59 -0.37 7.05 -12.92
C GLN A 59 -1.77 7.68 -12.86
N TYR A 60 -2.28 7.94 -11.65
CA TYR A 60 -3.60 8.54 -11.45
C TYR A 60 -3.59 10.06 -11.28
N HIS A 61 -2.44 10.73 -11.46
CA HIS A 61 -2.30 12.18 -11.36
C HIS A 61 -2.86 12.76 -10.05
N THR A 62 -2.59 12.08 -8.94
CA THR A 62 -3.11 12.41 -7.60
C THR A 62 -2.48 13.68 -7.01
N GLY A 63 -1.30 14.07 -7.51
CA GLY A 63 -0.48 15.14 -6.95
C GLY A 63 0.22 14.78 -5.63
N LYS A 64 0.06 13.53 -5.15
CA LYS A 64 0.72 13.04 -3.93
C LYS A 64 2.15 12.60 -4.23
N GLN A 65 3.02 12.78 -3.24
CA GLN A 65 4.38 12.26 -3.26
C GLN A 65 4.55 11.34 -2.06
N ILE A 66 4.99 10.11 -2.33
CA ILE A 66 5.36 9.10 -1.36
C ILE A 66 6.88 9.00 -1.41
N LEU A 67 7.51 9.42 -0.32
CA LEU A 67 8.96 9.46 -0.16
C LEU A 67 9.45 8.22 0.58
N GLN A 68 10.75 7.98 0.46
CA GLN A 68 11.41 6.97 1.28
C GLN A 68 11.33 7.38 2.75
N GLY A 69 10.60 6.60 3.53
CA GLY A 69 10.46 6.73 4.99
C GLY A 69 9.00 6.90 5.40
N ASP A 70 8.15 7.23 4.44
CA ASP A 70 6.73 7.48 4.65
C ASP A 70 5.98 6.20 5.06
N ILE A 71 6.43 5.04 4.59
CA ILE A 71 5.85 3.75 4.97
C ILE A 71 6.73 3.04 5.99
N THR A 72 6.09 2.60 7.07
CA THR A 72 6.66 1.75 8.10
C THR A 72 5.69 0.60 8.40
N ALA A 73 6.18 -0.49 9.00
CA ALA A 73 5.32 -1.63 9.35
C ALA A 73 4.15 -1.27 10.29
N ASN A 74 4.25 -0.15 11.02
CA ASN A 74 3.23 0.29 11.97
C ASN A 74 2.05 1.02 11.32
N ILE A 75 2.13 1.37 10.03
CA ILE A 75 1.02 2.03 9.34
C ILE A 75 -0.05 1.03 8.95
N THR A 76 -1.28 1.51 8.81
CA THR A 76 -2.42 0.70 8.36
C THR A 76 -2.61 0.75 6.85
N VAL A 77 -3.36 -0.21 6.32
CA VAL A 77 -3.79 -0.24 4.91
C VAL A 77 -4.54 1.04 4.52
N ASP A 78 -5.41 1.56 5.37
CA ASP A 78 -6.12 2.84 5.15
C ASP A 78 -5.16 4.02 5.05
N GLN A 79 -4.11 4.03 5.86
CA GLN A 79 -3.09 5.09 5.79
C GLN A 79 -2.35 5.05 4.45
N CYS A 80 -1.98 3.86 3.96
CA CYS A 80 -1.43 3.69 2.60
C CYS A 80 -2.37 4.25 1.52
N ILE A 81 -3.68 4.01 1.66
CA ILE A 81 -4.69 4.50 0.71
C ILE A 81 -4.78 6.02 0.74
N ASN A 82 -4.86 6.63 1.93
CA ASN A 82 -4.97 8.08 2.11
C ASN A 82 -3.67 8.83 1.74
N MET A 83 -2.53 8.15 1.66
CA MET A 83 -1.29 8.74 1.13
C MET A 83 -1.36 8.98 -0.37
N VAL A 84 -2.16 8.19 -1.09
CA VAL A 84 -2.28 8.27 -2.55
C VAL A 84 -3.55 9.01 -3.00
N VAL A 85 -4.63 8.99 -2.20
CA VAL A 85 -5.94 9.59 -2.56
C VAL A 85 -6.18 10.95 -1.92
#